data_AF-A0A3D1PC87-F1
#
_entry.id   AF-A0A3D1PC87-F1
#
_cell.length_a   1.000
_cell.length_b   1.000
_cell.length_c   1.000
_cell.angle_alpha   90.00
_cell.angle_beta   90.00
_cell.angle_gamma   90.00
#
_symmetry.space_group_name_H-M   'P 1'
#
loop_
_entity.id
_entity.type
_entity.pdbx_description
1 polymer ?
#
loop_
_entity_poly.entity_id
_entity_poly.type
_entity_poly.pdbx_seq_one_letter_code
_entity_poly.pdbx_strand_id
1 'polypeptide(L)'
;MRSLILILAVVLPGIAATSLSTYYLIPEWAVLEASYKNYQQMAKSPSSTMRELSIAEAAENRHRINCFAEGVGVLLGGVITAIGIHGCTQPRRKS
;
A
#
# COMPACT_ATOMS: atom_id res chain seq x y z
N MET A 1 -14.33 -3.51 29.45
CA MET A 1 -15.07 -2.80 28.39
C MET A 1 -14.17 -1.95 27.50
N ARG A 2 -13.38 -0.98 28.01
CA ARG A 2 -12.50 -0.13 27.18
C ARG A 2 -11.61 -0.91 26.20
N SER A 3 -10.84 -1.89 26.68
CA SER A 3 -9.95 -2.68 25.83
C SER A 3 -10.71 -3.48 24.77
N LEU A 4 -11.91 -3.98 25.11
CA LEU A 4 -12.76 -4.73 24.19
C LEU A 4 -13.28 -3.83 23.06
N ILE A 5 -13.66 -2.58 23.39
CA ILE A 5 -14.04 -1.56 22.41
C ILE A 5 -12.86 -1.20 21.51
N LEU A 6 -11.66 -0.99 22.08
CA LEU A 6 -10.46 -0.67 21.30
C LEU A 6 -10.07 -1.82 20.35
N ILE A 7 -10.18 -3.07 20.80
CA ILE A 7 -9.92 -4.23 19.96
C ILE A 7 -10.90 -4.28 18.78
N LEU A 8 -12.20 -4.17 19.05
CA LEU A 8 -13.24 -4.30 18.02
C LEU A 8 -13.29 -3.10 17.06
N ALA A 9 -13.11 -1.88 17.56
CA ALA A 9 -13.33 -0.66 16.79
C ALA A 9 -12.04 -0.06 16.20
N VAL A 10 -10.86 -0.47 16.67
CA VAL A 10 -9.58 0.14 16.25
C VAL A 10 -8.60 -0.93 15.76
N VAL A 11 -8.30 -1.93 16.60
CA VAL A 11 -7.28 -2.94 16.27
C VAL A 11 -7.72 -3.82 15.11
N LEU A 12 -8.93 -4.41 15.16
CA LEU A 12 -9.41 -5.27 14.09
C LEU A 12 -9.56 -4.53 12.75
N PRO A 13 -10.17 -3.32 12.68
CA PRO A 13 -10.22 -2.55 11.44
C PRO A 13 -8.83 -2.16 10.93
N GLY A 14 -7.90 -1.78 11.81
CA GLY A 14 -6.52 -1.46 11.43
C GLY A 14 -5.79 -2.66 10.81
N ILE A 15 -5.93 -3.84 11.41
CA ILE A 15 -5.36 -5.09 10.88
C ILE A 15 -6.01 -5.43 9.54
N ALA A 16 -7.33 -5.32 9.43
CA ALA A 16 -8.05 -5.59 8.20
C ALA A 16 -7.59 -4.66 7.06
N ALA A 17 -7.49 -3.35 7.32
CA ALA A 17 -7.00 -2.38 6.34
C ALA A 17 -5.55 -2.66 5.91
N THR A 18 -4.67 -2.95 6.87
CA THR A 18 -3.27 -3.33 6.60
C THR A 18 -3.19 -4.58 5.72
N SER A 19 -3.97 -5.61 6.07
CA SER A 19 -3.92 -6.91 5.40
C SER A 19 -4.48 -6.81 3.99
N LEU A 20 -5.59 -6.09 3.80
CA LEU A 20 -6.19 -5.86 2.49
C LEU A 20 -5.25 -5.07 1.59
N SER A 21 -4.64 -4.00 2.12
CA SER A 21 -3.71 -3.18 1.33
C SER A 21 -2.45 -3.97 0.97
N THR A 22 -1.92 -4.77 1.91
CA THR A 22 -0.76 -5.65 1.64
C THR A 22 -1.08 -6.68 0.57
N TYR A 23 -2.31 -7.24 0.59
CA TYR A 23 -2.76 -8.23 -0.38
C TYR A 23 -2.76 -7.68 -1.81
N TYR A 24 -3.16 -6.41 -2.01
CA TYR A 24 -3.12 -5.76 -3.32
C TYR A 24 -1.76 -5.16 -3.69
N LEU A 25 -0.96 -4.75 -2.69
CA LEU A 25 0.36 -4.18 -2.90
C LEU A 25 1.31 -5.15 -3.61
N ILE A 26 1.34 -6.42 -3.19
CA ILE A 26 2.25 -7.43 -3.72
C ILE A 26 2.07 -7.67 -5.23
N PRO A 27 0.86 -7.97 -5.76
CA PRO A 27 0.67 -8.16 -7.19
C PRO A 27 0.91 -6.88 -7.99
N GLU A 28 0.46 -5.71 -7.51
CA GLU A 28 0.73 -4.44 -8.18
C GLU A 28 2.24 -4.17 -8.29
N TRP A 29 3.02 -4.51 -7.26
CA TRP A 29 4.47 -4.35 -7.27
C TRP A 29 5.14 -5.21 -8.34
N ALA A 30 4.69 -6.46 -8.48
CA ALA A 30 5.22 -7.35 -9.51
C ALA A 30 4.93 -6.82 -10.93
N VAL A 31 3.71 -6.30 -11.16
CA VAL A 31 3.32 -5.73 -12.46
C VAL A 31 4.04 -4.40 -12.73
N LEU A 32 4.25 -3.58 -11.70
CA LEU A 32 5.07 -2.37 -11.78
C LEU A 32 6.49 -2.71 -12.24
N GLU A 33 7.11 -3.71 -11.62
CA GLU A 33 8.48 -4.10 -11.97
C GLU A 33 8.58 -4.63 -13.42
N ALA A 34 7.60 -5.41 -13.86
CA ALA A 34 7.53 -5.87 -15.24
C ALA A 34 7.33 -4.71 -16.23
N SER A 35 6.43 -3.77 -15.91
CA SER A 35 6.15 -2.59 -16.74
C SER A 35 7.37 -1.67 -16.85
N TYR A 36 8.07 -1.47 -15.73
CA TYR A 36 9.30 -0.69 -15.68
C TYR A 36 10.42 -1.31 -16.53
N LYS A 37 10.61 -2.63 -16.45
CA LYS A 37 11.57 -3.35 -17.29
C LYS A 37 11.24 -3.22 -18.78
N ASN A 38 9.97 -3.33 -19.15
CA ASN A 38 9.52 -3.14 -20.53
C ASN A 38 9.80 -1.72 -21.02
N TYR A 39 9.43 -0.69 -20.24
CA TYR A 39 9.73 0.70 -20.56
C TYR A 39 11.24 0.92 -20.78
N GLN A 40 12.09 0.38 -19.90
CA GLN A 40 13.55 0.49 -20.06
C GLN A 40 14.07 -0.18 -21.34
N GLN A 41 13.50 -1.33 -21.74
CA GLN A 41 13.88 -2.01 -22.98
C GLN A 41 13.48 -1.20 -24.21
N MET A 42 12.27 -0.67 -24.22
CA MET A 42 11.77 0.19 -25.31
C MET A 42 12.58 1.49 -25.41
N ALA A 43 12.92 2.12 -24.27
CA ALA A 43 13.72 3.33 -24.25
C ALA A 43 15.15 3.15 -24.76
N LYS A 44 15.69 1.92 -24.71
CA LYS A 44 17.00 1.58 -25.26
C LYS A 44 16.93 1.07 -26.71
N SER A 45 15.74 0.79 -27.21
CA SER A 45 15.58 0.26 -28.56
C SER A 45 15.57 1.39 -29.59
N PRO A 46 16.45 1.36 -30.60
CA PRO A 46 16.47 2.36 -31.66
C PRO A 46 15.25 2.29 -32.58
N SER A 47 14.45 1.23 -32.50
CA SER A 47 13.22 1.05 -33.28
C SER A 47 11.94 1.54 -32.59
N SER A 48 12.00 1.91 -31.30
CA SER A 48 10.80 2.31 -30.56
C SER A 48 10.35 3.72 -30.93
N THR A 49 9.06 3.85 -31.24
CA THR A 49 8.49 5.16 -31.57
C THR A 49 8.17 5.93 -30.28
N MET A 50 8.27 7.26 -30.32
CA MET A 50 7.90 8.13 -29.19
C MET A 50 6.51 7.81 -28.61
N ARG A 51 5.54 7.49 -29.49
CA ARG A 51 4.18 7.09 -29.07
C ARG A 51 4.18 5.81 -28.23
N GLU A 52 4.96 4.81 -28.61
CA GLU A 52 5.06 3.54 -27.89
C GLU A 52 5.72 3.75 -26.53
N LEU A 53 6.74 4.62 -26.48
CA LEU A 53 7.39 5.03 -25.24
C LEU A 53 6.41 5.69 -24.26
N SER A 54 5.61 6.64 -24.73
CA SER A 54 4.62 7.34 -23.90
C SER A 54 3.53 6.41 -23.37
N ILE A 55 3.11 5.42 -24.17
CA ILE A 55 2.14 4.40 -23.73
C ILE A 55 2.75 3.53 -22.62
N ALA A 56 4.00 3.09 -22.80
CA ALA A 56 4.71 2.28 -21.81
C ALA A 56 4.95 3.06 -20.50
N GLU A 57 5.33 4.33 -20.59
CA GLU A 57 5.51 5.22 -19.44
C GLU A 57 4.20 5.41 -18.67
N ALA A 58 3.08 5.65 -19.38
CA ALA A 58 1.77 5.80 -18.76
C ALA A 58 1.33 4.51 -18.04
N ALA A 59 1.63 3.34 -18.61
CA ALA A 59 1.34 2.05 -17.99
C ALA A 59 2.14 1.84 -16.70
N GLU A 60 3.45 2.09 -16.70
CA GLU A 60 4.30 2.02 -15.50
C GLU A 60 3.79 2.99 -14.42
N ASN A 61 3.52 4.25 -14.79
CA ASN A 61 3.12 5.27 -13.82
C ASN A 61 1.80 4.93 -13.12
N ARG A 62 0.86 4.27 -13.81
CA ARG A 62 -0.38 3.77 -13.20
C ARG A 62 -0.08 2.80 -12.05
N HIS A 63 0.75 1.78 -12.30
CA HIS A 63 1.11 0.80 -11.29
C HIS A 63 1.92 1.41 -10.14
N ARG A 64 2.74 2.42 -10.44
CA ARG A 64 3.50 3.17 -9.43
C ARG A 64 2.58 3.90 -8.45
N ILE A 65 1.54 4.55 -8.98
CA ILE A 65 0.53 5.25 -8.17
C ILE A 65 -0.29 4.23 -7.35
N ASN A 66 -0.70 3.11 -7.94
CA ASN A 66 -1.42 2.06 -7.23
C ASN A 66 -0.58 1.48 -6.08
N CYS A 67 0.67 1.06 -6.33
CA CYS A 67 1.58 0.61 -5.29
C CYS A 67 1.78 1.65 -4.18
N PHE A 68 1.88 2.93 -4.54
CA PHE A 68 1.99 3.98 -3.55
C PHE A 68 0.73 4.07 -2.68
N ALA A 69 -0.46 4.06 -3.28
CA ALA A 69 -1.73 4.12 -2.55
C ALA A 69 -1.88 2.91 -1.60
N GLU A 70 -1.60 1.70 -2.08
CA GLU A 70 -1.64 0.49 -1.26
C GLU A 70 -0.58 0.53 -0.14
N GLY A 71 0.63 1.00 -0.44
CA GLY A 71 1.68 1.18 0.56
C GLY A 71 1.29 2.16 1.67
N VAL A 72 0.63 3.27 1.32
CA VAL A 72 0.04 4.21 2.28
C VAL A 72 -1.06 3.51 3.10
N GLY A 73 -1.91 2.71 2.47
CA GLY A 73 -2.95 1.91 3.14
C GLY A 73 -2.37 0.95 4.19
N VAL A 74 -1.28 0.24 3.85
CA VAL A 74 -0.55 -0.64 4.77
C VAL A 74 -0.05 0.14 5.99
N LEU A 75 0.62 1.27 5.76
CA LEU A 75 1.20 2.08 6.83
C LEU A 75 0.12 2.69 7.74
N LEU A 76 -0.95 3.25 7.15
CA LEU A 76 -2.05 3.83 7.91
C LEU A 76 -2.76 2.77 8.76
N GLY A 77 -3.07 1.60 8.19
CA GLY A 77 -3.65 0.48 8.93
C GLY A 77 -2.74 0.04 10.09
N GLY A 78 -1.43 -0.03 9.84
CA GLY A 78 -0.43 -0.38 10.84
C GLY A 78 -0.38 0.62 12.00
N VAL A 79 -0.39 1.92 11.69
CA VAL A 79 -0.44 3.00 12.69
C VAL A 79 -1.73 2.93 13.51
N ILE A 80 -2.89 2.76 12.88
CA ILE A 80 -4.18 2.62 13.58
C ILE A 80 -4.15 1.42 14.54
N THR A 81 -3.64 0.28 14.06
CA THR A 81 -3.47 -0.93 14.87
C THR A 81 -2.58 -0.67 16.08
N ALA A 82 -1.43 -0.02 15.88
CA ALA A 82 -0.49 0.31 16.94
C ALA A 82 -1.10 1.24 17.99
N ILE A 83 -1.87 2.25 17.57
CA ILE A 83 -2.61 3.15 18.48
C ILE A 83 -3.64 2.35 19.31
N GLY A 84 -4.40 1.46 18.67
CA GLY A 84 -5.37 0.60 19.36
C GLY A 84 -4.72 -0.30 20.42
N ILE A 85 -3.60 -0.92 20.08
CA ILE A 85 -2.80 -1.75 21.02
C ILE A 85 -2.27 -0.89 22.16
N HIS A 86 -1.68 0.27 21.87
CA HIS A 86 -1.18 1.19 22.90
C HIS A 86 -2.28 1.64 23.86
N GLY A 87 -3.48 1.93 23.34
CA GLY A 87 -4.64 2.26 24.18
C GLY A 87 -5.10 1.11 25.07
N CYS A 88 -4.87 -0.14 24.67
CA CYS A 88 -5.19 -1.32 25.48
C CYS A 88 -4.21 -1.53 26.66
N THR A 89 -2.94 -1.13 26.50
CA THR A 89 -1.90 -1.31 27.53
C THR A 89 -1.85 -0.16 28.54
N GLN A 90 -2.44 0.99 28.22
CA GLN A 90 -2.46 2.10 29.18
C GLN A 90 -3.33 1.80 30.41
N PRO A 91 -2.82 2.02 31.63
CA PRO A 91 -3.59 1.87 32.85
C PRO A 91 -4.77 2.86 32.89
N ARG A 92 -5.91 2.42 33.42
CA ARG A 92 -7.05 3.31 33.69
C ARG A 92 -6.58 4.37 34.69
N ARG A 93 -6.45 5.62 34.23
CA ARG A 93 -6.26 6.78 35.10
C ARG A 93 -7.46 6.82 36.06
N LYS A 94 -7.23 6.52 37.34
CA LYS A 94 -8.21 6.80 38.40
C LYS A 94 -8.17 8.31 38.62
N SER A 95 -9.22 9.00 38.19
CA SER A 95 -9.48 10.39 38.58
C SER A 95 -10.14 10.42 39.94
#